data_AF-A0A1X0P0H7-F1
#
_entry.id   AF-A0A1X0P0H7-F1
#
_cell.length_a   1.000
_cell.length_b   1.000
_cell.length_c   1.000
_cell.angle_alpha   90.00
_cell.angle_beta   90.00
_cell.angle_gamma   90.00
#
_symmetry.space_group_name_H-M   'P 1'
#
loop_
_entity.id
_entity.type
_entity.pdbx_description
1 polymer ?
#
loop_
_entity_poly.entity_id
_entity_poly.type
_entity_poly.pdbx_seq_one_letter_code
_entity_poly.pdbx_strand_id
1 'polypeptide(L)'
;MSILSCRVLFLLAIVLCCVGVAHATSGHAEFVKEAQEKFRETLRLNEECEKVATSTEDAAHKAQAFAEEILLSLQIIAADPEEVKKRKSEGREFIDNTTQAAAEARKVASKTSESAEETFEKATLGLLRENAEAAFKAVEDADKAVHAANTAIENAETHAKRVEEAINQLDAAVVAAKKKEEKQLETQQHPQTKETSLGEQQGHTDGNKTEQTQEKQKEKQKQHYRSTFTINIHGDNLDALLNGAANNSGMALNDGSSSP
;
A
#
# COMPACT_ATOMS: atom_id res chain seq x y z
N MET A 1 14.71 -7.19 88.31
CA MET A 1 13.88 -7.15 87.08
C MET A 1 14.33 -5.94 86.26
N SER A 2 15.10 -6.18 85.20
CA SER A 2 15.70 -5.11 84.39
C SER A 2 14.64 -4.46 83.50
N ILE A 3 14.08 -3.34 83.94
CA ILE A 3 13.10 -2.53 83.19
C ILE A 3 13.76 -1.80 82.00
N LEU A 4 15.10 -1.70 81.97
CA LEU A 4 15.86 -1.02 80.93
C LEU A 4 15.90 -1.79 79.59
N SER A 5 16.04 -3.12 79.63
CA SER A 5 16.14 -3.95 78.43
C SER A 5 14.82 -4.04 77.65
N CYS A 6 13.67 -3.93 78.32
CA CYS A 6 12.36 -3.97 77.69
C CYS A 6 12.08 -2.71 76.84
N ARG A 7 12.57 -1.53 77.27
CA ARG A 7 12.37 -0.27 76.54
C ARG A 7 13.22 -0.16 75.27
N VAL A 8 14.43 -0.70 75.30
CA VAL A 8 15.34 -0.69 74.13
C VAL A 8 14.84 -1.63 73.03
N LEU A 9 14.31 -2.80 73.38
CA LEU A 9 13.74 -3.73 72.41
C LEU A 9 12.45 -3.19 71.75
N PHE A 10 11.61 -2.48 72.50
CA PHE A 10 10.39 -1.87 71.97
C PHE A 10 10.68 -0.75 70.96
N LEU A 11 11.69 0.08 71.24
CA LEU A 11 12.13 1.13 70.30
C LEU A 11 12.79 0.54 69.05
N LEU A 12 13.58 -0.52 69.18
CA LEU A 12 14.13 -1.26 68.04
C LEU A 12 13.04 -1.87 67.15
N ALA A 13 11.98 -2.43 67.74
CA ALA A 13 10.85 -2.96 67.00
C ALA A 13 10.08 -1.86 66.25
N ILE A 14 9.88 -0.70 66.86
CA ILE A 14 9.25 0.46 66.20
C ILE A 14 10.12 0.96 65.04
N VAL A 15 11.45 1.10 65.23
CA VAL A 15 12.36 1.55 64.17
C VAL A 15 12.44 0.55 63.02
N LEU A 16 12.54 -0.76 63.30
CA LEU A 16 12.50 -1.81 62.27
C LEU A 16 11.14 -1.85 61.53
N CYS A 17 10.04 -1.61 62.25
CA CYS A 17 8.71 -1.48 61.65
C CYS A 17 8.61 -0.24 60.74
N CYS A 18 9.18 0.90 61.15
CA CYS A 18 9.18 2.13 60.36
C CYS A 18 10.07 2.05 59.11
N VAL A 19 11.23 1.40 59.20
CA VAL A 19 12.13 1.22 58.04
C VAL A 19 11.57 0.18 57.06
N GLY A 20 10.87 -0.85 57.55
CA GLY A 20 10.21 -1.86 56.70
C GLY A 20 9.07 -1.29 55.84
N VAL A 21 8.30 -0.33 56.35
CA VAL A 21 7.17 0.29 55.61
C VAL A 21 7.66 1.29 54.55
N ALA A 22 8.81 1.94 54.78
CA ALA A 22 9.38 2.90 53.83
C ALA A 22 10.02 2.25 52.59
N HIS A 23 10.50 1.00 52.68
CA HIS A 23 11.04 0.27 51.52
C HIS A 23 9.96 -0.40 50.65
N ALA A 24 8.77 -0.70 51.19
CA ALA A 24 7.67 -1.27 50.40
C ALA A 24 6.97 -0.23 49.50
N THR A 25 7.11 1.06 49.79
CA THR A 25 6.43 2.15 49.08
C THR A 25 7.19 2.66 47.86
N SER A 26 8.51 2.47 47.78
CA SER A 26 9.31 2.94 46.64
C SER A 26 9.09 2.13 45.37
N GLY A 27 8.95 0.80 45.46
CA GLY A 27 8.75 -0.06 44.28
C GLY A 27 7.40 0.11 43.59
N HIS A 28 6.35 0.43 44.35
CA HIS A 28 5.01 0.65 43.78
C HIS A 28 4.95 1.94 42.94
N ALA A 29 5.60 3.02 43.41
CA ALA A 29 5.62 4.30 42.68
C ALA A 29 6.37 4.20 41.34
N GLU A 30 7.47 3.44 41.30
CA GLU A 30 8.22 3.17 40.07
C GLU A 30 7.38 2.35 39.08
N PHE A 31 6.70 1.32 39.56
CA PHE A 31 5.81 0.49 38.73
C PHE A 31 4.63 1.27 38.14
N VAL A 32 3.98 2.14 38.93
CA VAL A 32 2.91 3.03 38.45
C VAL A 32 3.44 3.94 37.33
N LYS A 33 4.66 4.46 37.48
CA LYS A 33 5.28 5.33 36.49
C LYS A 33 5.55 4.59 35.17
N GLU A 34 6.10 3.37 35.25
CA GLU A 34 6.30 2.52 34.06
C GLU A 34 4.98 2.21 33.35
N ALA A 35 3.92 1.91 34.09
CA ALA A 35 2.59 1.66 33.52
C ALA A 35 2.04 2.89 32.78
N GLN A 36 2.23 4.09 33.35
CA GLN A 36 1.83 5.34 32.70
C GLN A 36 2.67 5.66 31.46
N GLU A 37 3.97 5.38 31.48
CA GLU A 37 4.86 5.57 30.33
C GLU A 37 4.45 4.64 29.17
N LYS A 38 4.17 3.37 29.46
CA LYS A 38 3.71 2.40 28.45
C LYS A 38 2.35 2.73 27.88
N PHE A 39 1.41 3.18 28.71
CA PHE A 39 0.13 3.71 28.23
C PHE A 39 0.30 4.85 27.21
N ARG A 40 1.19 5.82 27.49
CA ARG A 40 1.47 6.93 26.56
C ARG A 40 2.16 6.45 25.29
N GLU A 41 3.07 5.50 25.41
CA GLU A 41 3.75 4.88 24.27
C GLU A 41 2.74 4.20 23.33
N THR A 42 1.81 3.43 23.88
CA THR A 42 0.74 2.76 23.13
C THR A 42 -0.17 3.75 22.41
N LEU A 43 -0.57 4.85 23.06
CA LEU A 43 -1.34 5.91 22.38
C LEU A 43 -0.59 6.49 21.18
N ARG A 44 0.70 6.82 21.35
CA ARG A 44 1.54 7.35 20.26
C ARG A 44 1.69 6.34 19.12
N LEU A 45 1.91 5.07 19.45
CA LEU A 45 2.06 4.00 18.47
C LEU A 45 0.74 3.69 17.75
N ASN A 46 -0.40 3.80 18.43
CA ASN A 46 -1.71 3.70 17.78
C ASN A 46 -1.86 4.73 16.65
N GLU A 47 -1.62 6.01 16.94
CA GLU A 47 -1.68 7.09 15.95
C GLU A 47 -0.69 6.87 14.79
N GLU A 48 0.52 6.41 15.09
CA GLU A 48 1.53 6.07 14.08
C GLU A 48 1.06 4.90 13.20
N CYS A 49 0.45 3.87 13.79
CA CYS A 49 -0.09 2.68 13.13
C CYS A 49 -1.25 3.05 12.17
N GLU A 50 -2.20 3.86 12.63
CA GLU A 50 -3.30 4.36 11.79
C GLU A 50 -2.80 5.17 10.58
N LYS A 51 -1.77 6.01 10.80
CA LYS A 51 -1.17 6.82 9.74
C LYS A 51 -0.48 5.95 8.68
N VAL A 52 0.33 4.98 9.10
CA VAL A 52 1.01 4.09 8.14
C VAL A 52 0.03 3.14 7.45
N ALA A 53 -1.02 2.69 8.13
CA ALA A 53 -2.09 1.91 7.52
C ALA A 53 -2.76 2.68 6.37
N THR A 54 -3.17 3.93 6.64
CA THR A 54 -3.76 4.81 5.62
C THR A 54 -2.83 5.04 4.44
N SER A 55 -1.56 5.37 4.71
CA SER A 55 -0.57 5.60 3.65
C SER A 55 -0.30 4.34 2.82
N THR A 56 -0.34 3.16 3.44
CA THR A 56 -0.14 1.88 2.76
C THR A 56 -1.33 1.53 1.87
N GLU A 57 -2.55 1.77 2.36
CA GLU A 57 -3.78 1.58 1.59
C GLU A 57 -3.82 2.53 0.37
N ASP A 58 -3.43 3.81 0.54
CA ASP A 58 -3.33 4.76 -0.56
C ASP A 58 -2.32 4.33 -1.63
N ALA A 59 -1.17 3.79 -1.22
CA ALA A 59 -0.18 3.24 -2.14
C ALA A 59 -0.75 2.03 -2.90
N ALA A 60 -1.43 1.13 -2.18
CA ALA A 60 -2.08 -0.04 -2.74
C ALA A 60 -3.12 0.35 -3.81
N HIS A 61 -4.01 1.29 -3.51
CA HIS A 61 -5.02 1.75 -4.45
C HIS A 61 -4.43 2.39 -5.71
N LYS A 62 -3.35 3.16 -5.58
CA LYS A 62 -2.65 3.73 -6.75
C LYS A 62 -2.02 2.63 -7.61
N ALA A 63 -1.39 1.63 -6.99
CA ALA A 63 -0.85 0.47 -7.71
C ALA A 63 -1.96 -0.31 -8.45
N GLN A 64 -3.12 -0.51 -7.80
CA GLN A 64 -4.27 -1.14 -8.45
C GLN A 64 -4.75 -0.35 -9.67
N ALA A 65 -4.98 0.95 -9.51
CA ALA A 65 -5.46 1.81 -10.58
C ALA A 65 -4.50 1.80 -11.78
N PHE A 66 -3.20 1.83 -11.52
CA PHE A 66 -2.16 1.73 -12.54
C PHE A 66 -2.21 0.38 -13.29
N ALA A 67 -2.33 -0.74 -12.57
CA ALA A 67 -2.45 -2.07 -13.18
C ALA A 67 -3.70 -2.17 -14.08
N GLU A 68 -4.84 -1.66 -13.61
CA GLU A 68 -6.08 -1.63 -14.38
C GLU A 68 -5.96 -0.79 -15.65
N GLU A 69 -5.28 0.37 -15.59
CA GLU A 69 -5.04 1.22 -16.75
C GLU A 69 -4.21 0.51 -17.82
N ILE A 70 -3.14 -0.19 -17.43
CA ILE A 70 -2.32 -1.00 -18.34
C ILE A 70 -3.19 -2.06 -19.03
N LEU A 71 -4.01 -2.78 -18.26
CA LEU A 71 -4.83 -3.87 -18.79
C LEU A 71 -5.91 -3.36 -19.75
N LEU A 72 -6.54 -2.22 -19.45
CA LEU A 72 -7.55 -1.61 -20.32
C LEU A 72 -6.95 -1.09 -21.65
N SER A 73 -5.72 -0.59 -21.60
CA SER A 73 -5.03 0.01 -22.75
C SER A 73 -3.98 -0.89 -23.38
N LEU A 74 -3.99 -2.19 -23.06
CA LEU A 74 -2.91 -3.13 -23.34
C LEU A 74 -2.44 -3.13 -24.80
N GLN A 75 -3.39 -3.22 -25.74
CA GLN A 75 -3.08 -3.26 -27.17
C GLN A 75 -2.56 -1.92 -27.70
N ILE A 76 -3.05 -0.81 -27.14
CA ILE A 76 -2.65 0.54 -27.53
C ILE A 76 -1.22 0.78 -27.06
N ILE A 77 -0.93 0.50 -25.79
CA ILE A 77 0.40 0.62 -25.21
C ILE A 77 1.37 -0.30 -25.96
N ALA A 78 1.02 -1.57 -26.19
CA ALA A 78 1.90 -2.54 -26.85
C ALA A 78 2.32 -2.17 -28.28
N ALA A 79 1.59 -1.27 -28.95
CA ALA A 79 1.92 -0.76 -30.27
C ALA A 79 2.96 0.39 -30.24
N ASP A 80 3.24 0.98 -29.07
CA ASP A 80 4.20 2.06 -28.89
C ASP A 80 5.36 1.63 -27.98
N PRO A 81 6.56 1.36 -28.55
CA PRO A 81 7.72 0.91 -27.78
C PRO A 81 8.16 1.89 -26.68
N GLU A 82 7.98 3.20 -26.85
CA GLU A 82 8.38 4.19 -25.85
C GLU A 82 7.39 4.22 -24.69
N GLU A 83 6.09 4.15 -24.98
CA GLU A 83 5.06 4.04 -23.94
C GLU A 83 5.20 2.72 -23.16
N VAL A 84 5.54 1.60 -23.81
CA VAL A 84 5.85 0.33 -23.12
C VAL A 84 6.99 0.52 -22.12
N LYS A 85 8.11 1.12 -22.54
CA LYS A 85 9.27 1.33 -21.63
C LYS A 85 8.88 2.20 -20.45
N LYS A 86 8.15 3.30 -20.71
CA LYS A 86 7.65 4.22 -19.69
C LYS A 86 6.78 3.50 -18.66
N ARG A 87 5.73 2.80 -19.12
CA ARG A 87 4.81 2.06 -18.23
C ARG A 87 5.51 0.95 -17.46
N LYS A 88 6.50 0.27 -18.04
CA LYS A 88 7.29 -0.72 -17.29
C LYS A 88 8.14 -0.08 -16.19
N SER A 89 8.68 1.12 -16.42
CA SER A 89 9.44 1.85 -15.40
C SER A 89 8.53 2.31 -14.27
N GLU A 90 7.41 2.96 -14.61
CA GLU A 90 6.40 3.42 -13.64
C GLU A 90 5.84 2.23 -12.83
N GLY A 91 5.60 1.08 -13.47
CA GLY A 91 5.13 -0.10 -12.78
C GLY A 91 6.13 -0.66 -11.76
N ARG A 92 7.43 -0.59 -12.03
CA ARG A 92 8.46 -0.95 -11.04
C ARG A 92 8.45 0.00 -9.85
N GLU A 93 8.30 1.30 -10.11
CA GLU A 93 8.19 2.31 -9.06
C GLU A 93 6.95 2.05 -8.17
N PHE A 94 5.79 1.71 -8.74
CA PHE A 94 4.61 1.32 -7.96
C PHE A 94 4.87 0.07 -7.11
N ILE A 95 5.53 -0.95 -7.65
CA ILE A 95 5.88 -2.17 -6.92
C ILE A 95 6.79 -1.83 -5.74
N ASP A 96 7.85 -1.06 -5.97
CA ASP A 96 8.83 -0.69 -4.95
C ASP A 96 8.19 0.14 -3.84
N ASN A 97 7.46 1.21 -4.20
CA ASN A 97 6.79 2.10 -3.24
C ASN A 97 5.75 1.34 -2.39
N THR A 98 4.94 0.49 -3.02
CA THR A 98 3.91 -0.28 -2.33
C THR A 98 4.51 -1.33 -1.41
N THR A 99 5.59 -1.99 -1.83
CA THR A 99 6.32 -2.97 -1.02
C THR A 99 7.01 -2.30 0.17
N GLN A 100 7.59 -1.12 -0.02
CA GLN A 100 8.21 -0.36 1.05
C GLN A 100 7.18 0.11 2.08
N ALA A 101 6.03 0.63 1.63
CA ALA A 101 4.94 1.02 2.52
C ALA A 101 4.44 -0.16 3.37
N ALA A 102 4.23 -1.33 2.74
CA ALA A 102 3.86 -2.55 3.45
C ALA A 102 4.90 -2.98 4.50
N ALA A 103 6.20 -2.87 4.19
CA ALA A 103 7.27 -3.20 5.13
C ALA A 103 7.31 -2.24 6.33
N GLU A 104 7.09 -0.94 6.11
CA GLU A 104 7.01 0.06 7.16
C GLU A 104 5.80 -0.17 8.07
N ALA A 105 4.61 -0.38 7.46
CA ALA A 105 3.39 -0.70 8.19
C ALA A 105 3.56 -1.95 9.06
N ARG A 106 4.21 -3.00 8.54
CA ARG A 106 4.50 -4.24 9.31
C ARG A 106 5.35 -3.96 10.54
N LYS A 107 6.37 -3.11 10.41
CA LYS A 107 7.27 -2.74 11.51
C LYS A 107 6.52 -1.97 12.61
N VAL A 108 5.69 -1.00 12.24
CA VAL A 108 4.91 -0.20 13.19
C VAL A 108 3.83 -1.05 13.84
N ALA A 109 3.14 -1.89 13.08
CA ALA A 109 2.12 -2.81 13.60
C ALA A 109 2.70 -3.78 14.64
N SER A 110 3.88 -4.38 14.39
CA SER A 110 4.56 -5.25 15.37
C SER A 110 4.85 -4.52 16.68
N LYS A 111 5.45 -3.33 16.59
CA LYS A 111 5.75 -2.51 17.78
C LYS A 111 4.50 -2.08 18.54
N THR A 112 3.44 -1.75 17.82
CA THR A 112 2.15 -1.36 18.40
C THR A 112 1.54 -2.52 19.16
N SER A 113 1.56 -3.73 18.58
CA SER A 113 1.11 -4.96 19.25
C SER A 113 1.92 -5.25 20.51
N GLU A 114 3.25 -5.19 20.45
CA GLU A 114 4.15 -5.40 21.60
C GLU A 114 3.87 -4.39 22.72
N SER A 115 3.72 -3.11 22.37
CA SER A 115 3.41 -2.04 23.34
C SER A 115 2.03 -2.22 23.98
N ALA A 116 1.04 -2.67 23.20
CA ALA A 116 -0.31 -2.93 23.70
C ALA A 116 -0.32 -4.09 24.72
N GLU A 117 0.41 -5.18 24.44
CA GLU A 117 0.60 -6.30 25.36
C GLU A 117 1.25 -5.85 26.68
N GLU A 118 2.39 -5.13 26.61
CA GLU A 118 3.07 -4.61 27.81
C GLU A 118 2.21 -3.62 28.60
N THR A 119 1.41 -2.80 27.90
CA THR A 119 0.47 -1.86 28.53
C THR A 119 -0.62 -2.60 29.29
N PHE A 120 -1.19 -3.65 28.70
CA PHE A 120 -2.20 -4.47 29.34
C PHE A 120 -1.67 -5.11 30.63
N GLU A 121 -0.49 -5.72 30.57
CA GLU A 121 0.14 -6.36 31.73
C GLU A 121 0.41 -5.37 32.87
N LYS A 122 1.04 -4.23 32.55
CA LYS A 122 1.41 -3.23 33.56
C LYS A 122 0.19 -2.48 34.10
N ALA A 123 -0.80 -2.17 33.27
CA ALA A 123 -2.03 -1.50 33.72
C ALA A 123 -2.81 -2.35 34.73
N THR A 124 -2.88 -3.66 34.50
CA THR A 124 -3.56 -4.62 35.38
C THR A 124 -2.97 -4.64 36.79
N LEU A 125 -1.65 -4.48 36.91
CA LEU A 125 -0.93 -4.61 38.18
C LEU A 125 -0.63 -3.25 38.84
N GLY A 126 -0.62 -2.17 38.07
CA GLY A 126 0.05 -0.92 38.46
C GLY A 126 -0.82 0.31 38.50
N LEU A 127 -2.01 0.26 37.91
CA LEU A 127 -2.89 1.42 37.84
C LEU A 127 -4.13 1.24 38.73
N LEU A 128 -4.57 2.36 39.31
CA LEU A 128 -5.91 2.42 39.91
C LEU A 128 -6.96 2.17 38.84
N ARG A 129 -8.10 1.60 39.23
CA ARG A 129 -9.16 1.11 38.33
C ARG A 129 -9.51 2.07 37.19
N GLU A 130 -9.73 3.36 37.48
CA GLU A 130 -10.11 4.35 36.47
C GLU A 130 -9.02 4.56 35.41
N ASN A 131 -7.74 4.55 35.82
CA ASN A 131 -6.60 4.67 34.91
C ASN A 131 -6.35 3.37 34.14
N ALA A 132 -6.65 2.21 34.74
CA ALA A 132 -6.57 0.92 34.06
C ALA A 132 -7.63 0.79 32.96
N GLU A 133 -8.86 1.28 33.18
CA GLU A 133 -9.92 1.28 32.17
C GLU A 133 -9.53 2.10 30.93
N ALA A 134 -8.91 3.27 31.11
CA ALA A 134 -8.37 4.07 30.00
C ALA A 134 -7.23 3.35 29.26
N ALA A 135 -6.35 2.68 29.98
CA ALA A 135 -5.26 1.90 29.39
C ALA A 135 -5.79 0.71 28.56
N PHE A 136 -6.79 -0.02 29.06
CA PHE A 136 -7.42 -1.11 28.31
C PHE A 136 -8.12 -0.64 27.05
N LYS A 137 -8.74 0.54 27.08
CA LYS A 137 -9.29 1.14 25.87
C LYS A 137 -8.21 1.46 24.84
N ALA A 138 -7.07 2.01 25.27
CA ALA A 138 -5.96 2.29 24.37
C ALA A 138 -5.35 1.01 23.76
N VAL A 139 -5.33 -0.10 24.51
CA VAL A 139 -4.95 -1.42 24.00
C VAL A 139 -5.94 -1.89 22.93
N GLU A 140 -7.25 -1.78 23.18
CA GLU A 140 -8.27 -2.17 22.21
C GLU A 140 -8.19 -1.34 20.92
N ASP A 141 -7.95 -0.03 21.04
CA ASP A 141 -7.80 0.86 19.89
C ASP A 141 -6.51 0.53 19.11
N ALA A 142 -5.40 0.25 19.81
CA ALA A 142 -4.16 -0.21 19.21
C ALA A 142 -4.33 -1.53 18.44
N ASP A 143 -5.07 -2.50 18.99
CA ASP A 143 -5.36 -3.77 18.31
C ASP A 143 -6.17 -3.56 17.02
N LYS A 144 -7.14 -2.64 17.04
CA LYS A 144 -7.90 -2.26 15.83
C LYS A 144 -6.98 -1.63 14.78
N ALA A 145 -6.08 -0.73 15.19
CA ALA A 145 -5.13 -0.10 14.28
C ALA A 145 -4.16 -1.12 13.68
N VAL A 146 -3.65 -2.07 14.48
CA VAL A 146 -2.83 -3.20 14.00
C VAL A 146 -3.59 -4.05 12.99
N HIS A 147 -4.87 -4.35 13.25
CA HIS A 147 -5.69 -5.11 12.30
C HIS A 147 -5.86 -4.35 10.97
N ALA A 148 -6.18 -3.06 11.02
CA ALA A 148 -6.29 -2.22 9.84
C ALA A 148 -4.96 -2.14 9.06
N ALA A 149 -3.83 -2.00 9.75
CA ALA A 149 -2.50 -2.01 9.13
C ALA A 149 -2.22 -3.35 8.42
N ASN A 150 -2.58 -4.48 9.04
CA ASN A 150 -2.42 -5.80 8.42
C ASN A 150 -3.27 -5.96 7.17
N THR A 151 -4.52 -5.49 7.17
CA THR A 151 -5.34 -5.46 5.95
C THR A 151 -4.72 -4.60 4.86
N ALA A 152 -4.22 -3.40 5.19
CA ALA A 152 -3.55 -2.53 4.23
C ALA A 152 -2.27 -3.16 3.65
N ILE A 153 -1.50 -3.88 4.47
CA ILE A 153 -0.32 -4.65 4.03
C ILE A 153 -0.72 -5.73 3.01
N GLU A 154 -1.76 -6.51 3.30
CA GLU A 154 -2.23 -7.55 2.38
C GLU A 154 -2.72 -6.96 1.04
N ASN A 155 -3.42 -5.83 1.08
CA ASN A 155 -3.85 -5.10 -0.10
C ASN A 155 -2.65 -4.59 -0.91
N ALA A 156 -1.68 -3.96 -0.24
CA ALA A 156 -0.45 -3.48 -0.86
C ALA A 156 0.31 -4.60 -1.57
N GLU A 157 0.55 -5.73 -0.90
CA GLU A 157 1.23 -6.89 -1.51
C GLU A 157 0.43 -7.48 -2.69
N THR A 158 -0.90 -7.53 -2.57
CA THR A 158 -1.77 -8.01 -3.64
C THR A 158 -1.72 -7.09 -4.87
N HIS A 159 -1.74 -5.77 -4.65
CA HIS A 159 -1.76 -4.79 -5.74
C HIS A 159 -0.39 -4.63 -6.39
N ALA A 160 0.70 -4.75 -5.64
CA ALA A 160 2.04 -4.85 -6.23
C ALA A 160 2.15 -6.07 -7.18
N LYS A 161 1.64 -7.24 -6.78
CA LYS A 161 1.59 -8.43 -7.65
C LYS A 161 0.75 -8.20 -8.91
N ARG A 162 -0.40 -7.51 -8.79
CA ARG A 162 -1.23 -7.16 -9.97
C ARG A 162 -0.50 -6.24 -10.94
N VAL A 163 0.30 -5.28 -10.45
CA VAL A 163 1.14 -4.44 -11.30
C VAL A 163 2.17 -5.29 -12.05
N GLU A 164 2.83 -6.23 -11.36
CA GLU A 164 3.77 -7.17 -11.98
C GLU A 164 3.09 -8.03 -13.06
N GLU A 165 1.91 -8.58 -12.76
CA GLU A 165 1.10 -9.34 -13.72
C GLU A 165 0.70 -8.51 -14.95
N ALA A 166 0.29 -7.25 -14.76
CA ALA A 166 -0.07 -6.35 -15.85
C ALA A 166 1.13 -6.04 -16.76
N ILE A 167 2.32 -5.82 -16.18
CA ILE A 167 3.57 -5.65 -16.92
C ILE A 167 3.92 -6.90 -17.73
N ASN A 168 3.76 -8.09 -17.15
CA ASN A 168 4.02 -9.35 -17.85
C ASN A 168 3.04 -9.56 -19.02
N GLN A 169 1.78 -9.19 -18.85
CA GLN A 169 0.79 -9.21 -19.94
C GLN A 169 1.14 -8.20 -21.03
N LEU A 170 1.68 -7.03 -20.67
CA LEU A 170 2.16 -6.03 -21.63
C LEU A 170 3.30 -6.58 -22.47
N ASP A 171 4.26 -7.28 -21.87
CA ASP A 171 5.35 -7.95 -22.60
C ASP A 171 4.82 -9.00 -23.59
N ALA A 172 3.84 -9.81 -23.17
CA ALA A 172 3.21 -10.78 -24.05
C ALA A 172 2.47 -10.09 -25.23
N ALA A 173 1.79 -8.98 -24.97
CA ALA A 173 1.11 -8.20 -25.99
C ALA A 173 2.09 -7.58 -27.00
N VAL A 174 3.24 -7.07 -26.55
CA VAL A 174 4.30 -6.56 -27.44
C VAL A 174 4.84 -7.65 -28.36
N VAL A 175 5.08 -8.87 -27.84
CA VAL A 175 5.51 -10.01 -28.65
C VAL A 175 4.43 -10.39 -29.68
N ALA A 176 3.16 -10.39 -29.27
CA ALA A 176 2.06 -10.67 -30.18
C ALA A 176 1.89 -9.59 -31.27
N ALA A 177 2.11 -8.31 -30.94
CA ALA A 177 2.06 -7.20 -31.89
C ALA A 177 3.14 -7.33 -32.96
N LYS A 178 4.40 -7.56 -32.55
CA LYS A 178 5.53 -7.78 -33.49
C LYS A 178 5.28 -8.93 -34.47
N LYS A 179 4.78 -10.07 -33.97
CA LYS A 179 4.42 -11.23 -34.82
C LYS A 179 3.32 -10.91 -35.85
N LYS A 180 2.40 -9.98 -35.54
CA LYS A 180 1.36 -9.55 -36.48
C LYS A 180 1.94 -8.63 -37.55
N GLU A 181 2.84 -7.72 -37.17
CA GLU A 181 3.52 -6.84 -38.13
C GLU A 181 4.38 -7.62 -39.12
N GLU A 182 5.20 -8.57 -38.64
CA GLU A 182 6.04 -9.42 -39.49
C GLU A 182 5.22 -10.18 -40.54
N LYS A 183 4.10 -10.79 -40.14
CA LYS A 183 3.20 -11.49 -41.06
C LYS A 183 2.54 -10.56 -42.08
N GLN A 184 2.20 -9.34 -41.68
CA GLN A 184 1.63 -8.34 -42.61
C GLN A 184 2.67 -7.88 -43.64
N LEU A 185 3.92 -7.68 -43.22
CA LEU A 185 5.04 -7.35 -44.10
C LEU A 185 5.35 -8.48 -45.09
N GLU A 186 5.34 -9.74 -44.65
CA GLU A 186 5.59 -10.91 -45.51
C GLU A 186 4.50 -11.10 -46.57
N THR A 187 3.23 -10.85 -46.21
CA THR A 187 2.10 -10.95 -47.16
C THR A 187 2.13 -9.83 -48.22
N GLN A 188 2.68 -8.66 -47.90
CA GLN A 188 2.83 -7.56 -48.86
C GLN A 188 4.04 -7.71 -49.81
N GLN A 189 5.00 -8.59 -49.52
CA GLN A 189 6.18 -8.80 -50.36
C GLN A 189 6.01 -9.84 -51.47
N HIS A 190 4.83 -10.46 -51.64
CA HIS A 190 4.63 -11.38 -52.77
C HIS A 190 4.54 -10.60 -54.10
N PRO A 191 5.52 -10.72 -55.02
CA PRO A 191 5.46 -10.01 -56.29
C PRO A 191 4.35 -10.65 -57.13
N GLN A 192 3.32 -9.88 -57.47
CA GLN A 192 2.50 -10.22 -58.64
C GLN A 192 3.37 -10.05 -59.89
N THR A 193 4.14 -11.08 -60.25
CA THR A 193 4.64 -11.24 -61.61
C THR A 193 3.43 -11.41 -62.52
N LYS A 194 2.99 -10.29 -63.10
CA LYS A 194 2.13 -10.27 -64.27
C LYS A 194 2.87 -10.95 -65.42
N GLU A 195 2.61 -12.23 -65.65
CA GLU A 195 2.75 -12.79 -66.99
C GLU A 195 1.44 -12.58 -67.73
N THR A 196 1.44 -11.56 -68.58
CA THR A 196 0.55 -11.42 -69.73
C THR A 196 0.75 -12.61 -70.67
N SER A 197 -0.20 -13.55 -70.68
CA SER A 197 -0.36 -14.48 -71.81
C SER A 197 -1.72 -14.25 -72.46
N LEU A 198 -1.67 -13.61 -73.64
CA LEU A 198 -2.69 -13.63 -74.67
C LEU A 198 -2.98 -15.07 -75.11
N GLY A 199 -4.25 -15.42 -75.30
CA GLY A 199 -4.65 -16.69 -75.90
C GLY A 199 -6.15 -16.96 -75.80
N GLU A 200 -6.90 -16.59 -76.83
CA GLU A 200 -8.29 -16.96 -77.07
C GLU A 200 -8.45 -18.49 -77.24
N GLN A 201 -9.55 -19.07 -76.74
CA GLN A 201 -10.56 -19.81 -77.54
C GLN A 201 -11.46 -20.72 -76.67
N GLN A 202 -12.73 -20.30 -76.56
CA GLN A 202 -13.93 -21.00 -77.03
C GLN A 202 -14.03 -22.54 -76.88
N GLY A 203 -15.00 -23.01 -76.08
CA GLY A 203 -15.48 -24.39 -76.10
C GLY A 203 -16.64 -24.64 -75.12
N HIS A 204 -17.75 -25.15 -75.64
CA HIS A 204 -19.07 -25.30 -75.03
C HIS A 204 -19.22 -26.43 -73.97
N THR A 205 -20.24 -26.26 -73.10
CA THR A 205 -21.18 -27.26 -72.48
C THR A 205 -20.59 -28.47 -71.74
N ASP A 206 -20.98 -28.82 -70.51
CA ASP A 206 -22.33 -29.20 -70.07
C ASP A 206 -22.49 -29.07 -68.55
N GLY A 207 -23.72 -28.82 -68.09
CA GLY A 207 -24.04 -28.39 -66.73
C GLY A 207 -24.18 -29.48 -65.66
N ASN A 208 -24.39 -29.03 -64.42
CA ASN A 208 -25.49 -29.45 -63.52
C ASN A 208 -25.45 -28.62 -62.22
N LYS A 209 -26.61 -28.11 -61.76
CA LYS A 209 -27.14 -28.07 -60.36
C LYS A 209 -26.24 -27.51 -59.23
N THR A 210 -26.62 -26.60 -58.32
CA THR A 210 -27.90 -26.15 -57.74
C THR A 210 -27.61 -24.98 -56.76
N GLU A 211 -28.57 -24.05 -56.60
CA GLU A 211 -28.90 -23.15 -55.45
C GLU A 211 -27.81 -22.32 -54.75
N GLN A 212 -27.83 -20.98 -54.85
CA GLN A 212 -28.65 -20.00 -54.10
C GLN A 212 -28.25 -19.73 -52.63
N THR A 213 -27.65 -18.54 -52.45
CA THR A 213 -28.03 -17.47 -51.50
C THR A 213 -27.82 -17.69 -49.99
N GLN A 214 -26.91 -16.93 -49.39
CA GLN A 214 -27.26 -15.80 -48.49
C GLN A 214 -26.01 -15.06 -47.97
N GLU A 215 -25.68 -13.96 -48.67
CA GLU A 215 -25.20 -12.75 -48.03
C GLU A 215 -26.32 -12.17 -47.16
N LYS A 216 -26.14 -12.19 -45.84
CA LYS A 216 -26.71 -11.18 -44.92
C LYS A 216 -26.11 -11.37 -43.53
N GLN A 217 -25.91 -10.23 -42.86
CA GLN A 217 -25.48 -10.05 -41.47
C GLN A 217 -23.97 -9.95 -41.23
N LYS A 218 -23.42 -8.76 -41.49
CA LYS A 218 -22.73 -7.98 -40.44
C LYS A 218 -22.66 -6.47 -40.71
N GLU A 219 -23.62 -5.93 -41.46
CA GLU A 219 -23.87 -4.50 -41.58
C GLU A 219 -25.11 -4.14 -40.76
N LYS A 220 -24.91 -3.87 -39.46
CA LYS A 220 -25.72 -2.99 -38.59
C LYS A 220 -25.38 -3.25 -37.11
N GLN A 221 -24.32 -2.62 -36.63
CA GLN A 221 -24.29 -2.00 -35.30
C GLN A 221 -23.14 -0.98 -35.22
N LYS A 222 -23.16 -0.03 -36.16
CA LYS A 222 -22.73 1.34 -35.87
C LYS A 222 -23.91 2.03 -35.21
N GLN A 223 -23.99 1.98 -33.89
CA GLN A 223 -24.67 3.00 -33.12
C GLN A 223 -23.67 3.57 -32.12
N HIS A 224 -23.11 4.70 -32.53
CA HIS A 224 -22.78 5.85 -31.72
C HIS A 224 -22.89 5.67 -30.20
N TYR A 225 -21.76 5.43 -29.55
CA TYR A 225 -21.49 6.06 -28.25
C TYR A 225 -20.07 6.63 -28.28
N ARG A 226 -19.92 7.73 -29.02
CA ARG A 226 -18.74 8.59 -28.95
C ARG A 226 -18.98 9.56 -27.80
N SER A 227 -18.70 9.12 -26.58
CA SER A 227 -18.51 10.03 -25.45
C SER A 227 -17.06 10.50 -25.49
N THR A 228 -16.83 11.65 -26.12
CA THR A 228 -15.58 12.40 -25.99
C THR A 228 -15.55 13.01 -24.59
N PHE A 229 -15.01 12.27 -23.62
CA PHE A 229 -14.36 12.89 -22.47
C PHE A 229 -12.85 12.88 -22.73
N THR A 230 -12.38 13.93 -23.40
CA THR A 230 -10.98 14.33 -23.31
C THR A 230 -10.77 14.90 -21.91
N ILE A 231 -10.28 14.07 -20.98
CA ILE A 231 -9.63 14.59 -19.79
C ILE A 231 -8.22 14.96 -20.23
N ASN A 232 -8.04 16.23 -20.62
CA ASN A 232 -6.72 16.83 -20.72
C ASN A 232 -6.17 16.94 -19.30
N ILE A 233 -5.50 15.90 -18.81
CA ILE A 233 -4.56 16.06 -17.70
C ILE A 233 -3.28 16.55 -18.35
N HIS A 234 -3.13 17.87 -18.42
CA HIS A 234 -1.86 18.50 -18.73
C HIS A 234 -0.82 17.99 -17.73
N GLY A 235 0.25 17.39 -18.25
CA GLY A 235 1.34 16.79 -17.51
C GLY A 235 2.26 17.81 -16.84
N ASP A 236 1.68 18.78 -16.13
CA ASP A 236 2.40 19.82 -15.42
C ASP A 236 2.01 19.82 -13.93
N ASN A 237 2.13 18.68 -13.22
CA ASN A 237 2.26 18.71 -11.75
C ASN A 237 2.61 17.40 -11.02
N LEU A 238 3.33 16.45 -11.64
CA LEU A 238 3.85 15.31 -10.86
C LEU A 238 5.08 15.67 -10.01
N ASP A 239 5.82 16.72 -10.37
CA ASP A 239 6.99 17.20 -9.61
C ASP A 239 6.64 17.87 -8.27
N ALA A 240 5.42 18.38 -8.10
CA ALA A 240 5.00 19.00 -6.83
C ALA A 240 4.57 17.97 -5.77
N LEU A 241 4.23 16.74 -6.17
CA LEU A 241 3.77 15.69 -5.24
C LEU A 241 4.90 14.80 -4.73
N LEU A 242 6.04 14.75 -5.43
CA LEU A 242 7.21 13.95 -5.03
C LEU A 242 8.18 14.68 -4.07
N ASN A 243 8.06 16.01 -3.93
CA ASN A 243 8.94 16.81 -3.04
C ASN A 243 8.31 17.18 -1.68
N GLY A 244 7.11 16.68 -1.35
CA GLY A 244 6.40 17.03 -0.12
C GLY A 244 6.91 16.36 1.18
N ALA A 245 7.85 15.43 1.10
CA ALA A 245 8.28 14.62 2.25
C ALA A 245 9.68 14.94 2.80
N ALA A 246 10.33 16.02 2.35
CA ALA A 246 11.65 16.39 2.81
C ALA A 246 11.79 17.91 2.97
N ASN A 247 11.36 18.44 4.13
CA ASN A 247 12.06 19.49 4.90
C ASN A 247 11.09 20.10 5.94
N ASN A 248 11.28 19.77 7.22
CA ASN A 248 11.19 20.70 8.34
C ASN A 248 11.70 20.02 9.62
N SER A 249 13.00 19.77 9.65
CA SER A 249 13.75 19.66 10.90
C SER A 249 14.44 21.00 11.11
N GLY A 250 13.93 21.85 11.99
CA GLY A 250 14.63 23.09 12.36
C GLY A 250 13.76 24.23 12.87
N MET A 251 13.03 24.04 13.98
CA MET A 251 12.73 25.19 14.84
C MET A 251 13.82 25.30 15.91
N ALA A 252 14.83 26.11 15.59
CA ALA A 252 15.70 26.72 16.58
C ALA A 252 14.90 27.76 17.36
N LEU A 253 14.68 27.51 18.65
CA LEU A 253 14.28 28.55 19.58
C LEU A 253 15.56 29.31 19.95
N ASN A 254 15.74 30.49 19.36
CA ASN A 254 16.75 31.45 19.79
C ASN A 254 16.07 32.72 20.32
N ASP A 255 16.12 32.84 21.64
CA ASP A 255 16.32 34.01 22.49
C ASP A 255 16.60 35.37 21.85
N GLY A 256 15.89 36.40 22.35
CA GLY A 256 16.46 37.74 22.46
C GLY A 256 15.53 38.95 22.31
N SER A 257 15.19 39.56 23.45
CA SER A 257 15.38 41.01 23.73
C SER A 257 14.26 42.04 23.47
N SER A 258 13.83 42.63 24.61
CA SER A 258 13.65 44.05 24.93
C SER A 258 12.43 44.87 24.47
N SER A 259 11.70 45.32 25.52
CA SER A 259 11.09 46.63 25.83
C SER A 259 10.95 47.74 24.78
N PRO A 260 9.91 48.57 24.94
CA PRO A 260 10.05 49.79 25.76
C PRO A 260 9.40 49.72 27.15
#